data_AF-A0AAD0Q0C8-F1
#
_entry.id   AF-A0AAD0Q0C8-F1
#
_cell.length_a   1.000
_cell.length_b   1.000
_cell.length_c   1.000
_cell.angle_alpha   90.00
_cell.angle_beta   90.00
_cell.angle_gamma   90.00
#
_symmetry.space_group_name_H-M   'P 1'
#
loop_
_entity.id
_entity.type
_entity.pdbx_description
1 polymer ?
#
loop_
_entity_poly.entity_id
_entity_poly.type
_entity_poly.pdbx_seq_one_letter_code
_entity_poly.pdbx_strand_id
1 'polypeptide(L)'
;MKDKFKEVYNIFQKIMKYNLYKFKYLPQSTLFKANQLHNEAQGSIPKYFPKFKRGTVVYVKFGINIGAEISGNHFAIVLDKYDKETKSTITVVPLSSKNKNYYQKLHLIDNIYIKNSQYHLNKIDNLIAKWKVDSKQYLSELDTNREYYSNKFKNY
;
A
#
# COMPACT_ATOMS: atom_id res chain seq x y z
N MET A 1 -9.82 36.86 15.45
CA MET A 1 -8.98 36.10 14.48
C MET A 1 -7.48 36.26 14.80
N LYS A 2 -6.97 37.48 14.92
CA LYS A 2 -5.56 37.73 15.31
C LYS A 2 -5.20 37.11 16.67
N ASP A 3 -6.12 37.11 17.63
CA ASP A 3 -5.89 36.55 18.97
C ASP A 3 -5.63 35.04 18.95
N LYS A 4 -6.28 34.31 18.03
CA LYS A 4 -6.06 32.87 17.85
C LYS A 4 -4.66 32.58 17.31
N PHE A 5 -4.12 33.40 16.42
CA PHE A 5 -2.73 33.25 15.97
C PHE A 5 -1.72 33.54 17.08
N LYS A 6 -2.00 34.53 17.94
CA LYS A 6 -1.18 34.80 19.13
C LYS A 6 -1.21 33.62 20.12
N GLU A 7 -2.39 33.04 20.34
CA GLU A 7 -2.59 31.84 21.16
C GLU A 7 -1.76 30.66 20.62
N VAL A 8 -1.87 30.37 19.32
CA VAL A 8 -1.10 29.30 18.64
C VAL A 8 0.40 29.53 18.79
N TYR A 9 0.89 30.76 18.57
CA TYR A 9 2.31 31.08 18.72
C TYR A 9 2.82 30.81 20.15
N ASN A 10 2.04 31.21 21.17
CA ASN A 10 2.38 30.94 22.57
C ASN A 10 2.42 29.43 22.87
N ILE A 11 1.51 28.65 22.29
CA ILE A 11 1.51 27.18 22.42
C ILE A 11 2.77 26.58 21.77
N PHE A 12 3.14 27.02 20.57
CA PHE A 12 4.37 26.54 19.91
C PHE A 12 5.62 26.85 20.72
N GLN A 13 5.72 28.06 21.30
CA GLN A 13 6.83 28.38 22.21
C GLN A 13 6.90 27.43 23.41
N LYS A 14 5.75 27.09 24.03
CA LYS A 14 5.68 26.11 25.12
C LYS A 14 6.11 24.71 24.64
N ILE A 15 5.67 24.28 23.47
CA ILE A 15 6.03 22.98 22.88
C ILE A 15 7.55 22.86 22.68
N MET A 16 8.19 23.92 22.18
CA MET A 16 9.64 23.91 21.92
C MET A 16 10.48 23.73 23.20
N LYS A 17 9.96 24.10 24.38
CA LYS A 17 10.66 23.90 25.67
C LYS A 17 10.84 22.42 26.02
N TYR A 18 10.00 21.52 25.52
CA TYR A 18 10.12 20.08 25.80
C TYR A 18 11.24 19.39 25.02
N ASN A 19 11.89 20.07 24.07
CA ASN A 19 13.03 19.56 23.28
C ASN A 19 12.84 18.16 22.67
N LEU A 20 11.60 17.83 22.27
CA LEU A 20 11.29 16.55 21.65
C LEU A 20 11.73 16.54 20.19
N TYR A 21 12.40 15.46 19.76
CA TYR A 21 12.90 15.32 18.39
C TYR A 21 11.83 15.57 17.31
N LYS A 22 10.59 15.12 17.54
CA LYS A 22 9.45 15.32 16.63
C LYS A 22 9.23 16.81 16.31
N PHE A 23 9.45 17.70 17.27
CA PHE A 23 9.17 19.14 17.13
C PHE A 23 10.41 19.96 16.75
N LYS A 24 11.58 19.32 16.57
CA LYS A 24 12.83 20.00 16.21
C LYS A 24 12.68 20.93 15.00
N TYR A 25 11.89 20.53 14.01
CA TYR A 25 11.67 21.28 12.76
C TYR A 25 10.28 21.93 12.68
N LEU A 26 9.57 22.04 13.79
CA LEU A 26 8.23 22.65 13.83
C LEU A 26 8.24 24.11 13.32
N PRO A 27 9.18 25.00 13.73
CA PRO A 27 9.20 26.37 13.22
C PRO A 27 9.37 26.42 11.70
N GLN A 28 10.30 25.64 11.14
CA GLN A 28 10.58 25.59 9.71
C GLN A 28 9.41 25.00 8.93
N SER A 29 8.77 23.94 9.46
CA SER A 29 7.57 23.34 8.85
C SER A 29 6.39 24.31 8.82
N THR A 30 6.18 25.05 9.91
CA THR A 30 5.11 26.07 9.99
C THR A 30 5.37 27.22 9.04
N LEU A 31 6.60 27.73 8.99
CA LEU A 31 6.99 28.79 8.07
C LEU A 31 6.81 28.36 6.61
N PHE A 32 7.25 27.15 6.26
CA PHE A 32 7.07 26.60 4.92
C PHE A 32 5.58 26.54 4.54
N LYS A 33 4.73 26.03 5.43
CA LYS A 33 3.28 25.99 5.21
C LYS A 33 2.69 27.39 5.02
N ALA A 34 3.06 28.35 5.87
CA ALA A 34 2.60 29.72 5.77
C ALA A 34 2.97 30.37 4.42
N ASN A 35 4.21 30.16 3.95
CA ASN A 35 4.65 30.67 2.65
C ASN A 35 3.89 30.04 1.48
N GLN A 36 3.61 28.72 1.53
CA GLN A 36 2.80 28.07 0.49
C GLN A 36 1.37 28.63 0.46
N LEU A 37 0.72 28.75 1.61
CA LEU A 37 -0.62 29.35 1.71
C LEU A 37 -0.64 30.81 1.23
N HIS A 38 0.43 31.57 1.49
CA HIS A 38 0.56 32.94 1.00
C HIS A 38 0.63 32.98 -0.54
N ASN A 39 1.46 32.13 -1.15
CA ASN A 39 1.58 32.04 -2.60
C ASN A 39 0.26 31.60 -3.25
N GLU A 40 -0.44 30.64 -2.64
CA GLU A 40 -1.78 30.20 -3.08
C GLU A 40 -2.79 31.36 -3.04
N ALA A 41 -2.80 32.13 -1.94
CA ALA A 41 -3.68 33.29 -1.81
C ALA A 41 -3.38 34.40 -2.83
N GLN A 42 -2.11 34.52 -3.27
CA GLN A 42 -1.70 35.42 -4.34
C GLN A 42 -1.94 34.87 -5.75
N GLY A 43 -2.46 33.64 -5.89
CA GLY A 43 -2.62 32.97 -7.18
C GLY A 43 -1.30 32.58 -7.85
N SER A 44 -0.19 32.59 -7.11
CA SER A 44 1.15 32.22 -7.58
C SER A 44 1.36 30.70 -7.54
N ILE A 45 0.43 29.96 -8.14
CA ILE A 45 0.48 28.50 -8.24
C ILE A 45 1.02 28.12 -9.62
N PRO A 46 1.97 27.17 -9.72
CA PRO A 46 2.44 26.68 -11.01
C PRO A 46 1.28 26.16 -11.87
N LYS A 47 1.29 26.48 -13.17
CA LYS A 47 0.30 25.95 -14.13
C LYS A 47 0.55 24.48 -14.49
N TYR A 48 1.81 24.05 -14.39
CA TYR A 48 2.26 22.71 -14.75
C TYR A 48 3.08 22.10 -13.62
N PHE A 49 2.83 20.83 -13.34
CA PHE A 49 3.44 20.03 -12.28
C PHE A 49 4.22 18.87 -12.89
N PRO A 50 5.28 18.39 -12.21
CA PRO A 50 6.00 17.20 -12.62
C PRO A 50 5.07 15.98 -12.65
N LYS A 51 5.18 15.18 -13.70
CA LYS A 51 4.43 13.94 -13.86
C LYS A 51 5.19 12.75 -13.29
N PHE A 52 4.51 11.94 -12.49
CA PHE A 52 5.07 10.72 -11.94
C PHE A 52 4.36 9.47 -12.45
N LYS A 53 5.12 8.42 -12.76
CA LYS A 53 4.55 7.12 -13.12
C LYS A 53 4.14 6.38 -11.84
N ARG A 54 3.13 5.51 -11.94
CA ARG A 54 2.76 4.61 -10.84
C ARG A 54 3.98 3.77 -10.43
N GLY A 55 4.22 3.65 -9.13
CA GLY A 55 5.36 2.91 -8.59
C GLY A 55 6.65 3.74 -8.48
N THR A 56 6.69 4.98 -8.99
CA THR A 56 7.85 5.87 -8.80
C THR A 56 8.04 6.19 -7.31
N VAL A 57 9.29 6.15 -6.86
CA VAL A 57 9.69 6.58 -5.52
C VAL A 57 9.98 8.07 -5.54
N VAL A 58 9.28 8.83 -4.71
CA VAL A 58 9.40 10.30 -4.59
C VAL A 58 9.81 10.68 -3.17
N TYR A 59 10.53 11.79 -3.03
CA TYR A 59 10.90 12.35 -1.72
C TYR A 59 9.90 13.42 -1.31
N VAL A 60 9.17 13.20 -0.21
CA VAL A 60 8.03 14.03 0.19
C VAL A 60 8.28 14.67 1.56
N LYS A 61 7.95 15.96 1.67
CA LYS A 61 7.95 16.70 2.93
C LYS A 61 6.56 16.60 3.58
N PHE A 62 6.35 15.65 4.49
CA PHE A 62 5.05 15.48 5.16
C PHE A 62 4.77 16.53 6.25
N GLY A 63 5.75 17.36 6.60
CA GLY A 63 5.62 18.38 7.65
C GLY A 63 5.55 17.78 9.07
N ILE A 64 5.19 18.58 10.06
CA ILE A 64 4.95 18.10 11.43
C ILE A 64 3.45 17.84 11.62
N ASN A 65 3.09 16.57 11.79
CA ASN A 65 1.71 16.12 11.89
C ASN A 65 1.34 15.69 13.33
N ILE A 66 0.04 15.55 13.58
CA ILE A 66 -0.50 15.23 14.91
C ILE A 66 -0.44 13.73 15.20
N GLY A 67 -0.43 13.36 16.49
CA GLY A 67 -0.48 11.96 16.91
C GLY A 67 0.61 11.07 16.27
N ALA A 68 0.17 9.93 15.74
CA ALA A 68 1.01 8.92 15.10
C ALA A 68 1.12 9.07 13.56
N GLU A 69 0.63 10.17 12.99
CA GLU A 69 0.77 10.45 11.57
C GLU A 69 2.26 10.63 11.19
N ILE A 70 2.61 10.21 9.97
CA ILE A 70 3.98 10.33 9.50
C ILE A 70 4.37 11.81 9.43
N SER A 71 5.51 12.15 10.00
CA SER A 71 6.02 13.53 10.07
C SER A 71 7.45 13.59 9.56
N GLY A 72 7.87 14.74 9.05
CA GLY A 72 9.19 14.95 8.47
C GLY A 72 9.29 14.45 7.03
N ASN A 73 10.52 14.40 6.52
CA ASN A 73 10.75 14.06 5.12
C ASN A 73 10.94 12.56 4.95
N HIS A 74 10.18 11.95 4.04
CA HIS A 74 10.22 10.51 3.80
C HIS A 74 10.12 10.21 2.31
N PHE A 75 10.70 9.09 1.89
CA PHE A 75 10.40 8.53 0.58
C PHE A 75 8.96 7.99 0.57
N ALA A 76 8.30 8.01 -0.59
CA ALA A 76 6.96 7.48 -0.77
C ALA A 76 6.80 6.90 -2.18
N ILE A 77 5.90 5.93 -2.34
CA ILE A 77 5.58 5.31 -3.62
C ILE A 77 4.31 5.93 -4.18
N VAL A 78 4.35 6.35 -5.44
CA VAL A 78 3.19 6.87 -6.18
C VAL A 78 2.19 5.76 -6.49
N LEU A 79 0.92 5.97 -6.09
CA LEU A 79 -0.17 5.03 -6.35
C LEU A 79 -1.03 5.37 -7.57
N ASP A 80 -1.01 6.63 -8.00
CA ASP A 80 -1.86 7.13 -9.08
C ASP A 80 -1.61 6.35 -10.38
N LYS A 81 -2.69 5.85 -11.00
CA LYS A 81 -2.61 5.12 -12.27
C LYS A 81 -2.27 6.04 -13.44
N TYR A 82 -2.86 7.23 -13.45
CA TYR A 82 -2.67 8.22 -14.51
C TYR A 82 -2.46 9.59 -13.88
N ASP A 83 -1.25 10.10 -14.02
CA ASP A 83 -0.88 11.45 -13.60
C ASP A 83 -0.85 12.41 -14.80
N LYS A 84 -1.14 13.69 -14.55
CA LYS A 84 -1.24 14.75 -15.57
C LYS A 84 -0.52 15.99 -15.10
N GLU A 85 0.11 16.72 -16.01
CA GLU A 85 0.88 17.93 -15.70
C GLU A 85 0.00 19.07 -15.15
N THR A 86 -1.31 19.07 -15.39
CA THR A 86 -2.24 20.05 -14.83
C THR A 86 -2.76 19.67 -13.45
N LYS A 87 -2.42 18.48 -12.94
CA LYS A 87 -2.89 17.97 -11.65
C LYS A 87 -1.91 18.37 -10.55
N SER A 88 -2.39 19.10 -9.55
CA SER A 88 -1.59 19.55 -8.41
C SER A 88 -1.48 18.55 -7.26
N THR A 89 -2.08 17.35 -7.40
CA THR A 89 -2.20 16.36 -6.34
C THR A 89 -1.71 15.00 -6.79
N ILE A 90 -1.11 14.24 -5.86
CA ILE A 90 -0.64 12.88 -6.11
C ILE A 90 -0.93 12.00 -4.89
N THR A 91 -1.40 10.78 -5.13
CA THR A 91 -1.59 9.80 -4.05
C THR A 91 -0.31 9.02 -3.83
N VAL A 92 0.17 8.99 -2.59
CA VAL A 92 1.41 8.30 -2.23
C VAL A 92 1.25 7.43 -0.98
N VAL A 93 2.04 6.36 -0.90
CA VAL A 93 2.22 5.57 0.33
C VAL A 93 3.62 5.83 0.87
N PRO A 94 3.77 6.38 2.07
CA PRO A 94 5.08 6.66 2.64
C PRO A 94 5.84 5.37 2.96
N LEU A 95 7.16 5.43 2.79
CA LEU A 95 8.10 4.40 3.16
C LEU A 95 8.70 4.70 4.53
N SER A 96 8.87 3.64 5.32
CA SER A 96 9.59 3.72 6.58
C SER A 96 10.83 2.82 6.53
N SER A 97 11.97 3.34 6.99
CA SER A 97 13.18 2.54 7.21
C SER A 97 13.11 1.70 8.48
N LYS A 98 12.11 1.95 9.34
CA LYS A 98 11.93 1.20 10.58
C LYS A 98 11.33 -0.16 10.26
N ASN A 99 11.92 -1.22 10.81
CA ASN A 99 11.31 -2.54 10.76
C ASN A 99 10.34 -2.70 11.93
N LYS A 100 9.06 -2.92 11.63
CA LYS A 100 8.02 -3.17 12.65
C LYS A 100 7.12 -4.30 12.16
N ASN A 101 6.65 -5.12 13.09
CA ASN A 101 5.86 -6.32 12.78
C ASN A 101 4.54 -6.02 12.04
N TYR A 102 4.01 -4.81 12.21
CA TYR A 102 2.78 -4.35 11.55
C TYR A 102 3.04 -3.54 10.27
N TYR A 103 4.29 -3.38 9.83
CA TYR A 103 4.61 -2.76 8.55
C TYR A 103 4.68 -3.82 7.45
N GLN A 104 4.13 -3.49 6.29
CA GLN A 104 4.32 -4.30 5.11
C GLN A 104 5.78 -4.18 4.66
N LYS A 105 6.54 -5.27 4.85
CA LYS A 105 7.89 -5.37 4.31
C LYS A 105 7.80 -5.35 2.79
N LEU A 106 8.59 -4.49 2.16
CA LEU A 106 8.79 -4.47 0.72
C LEU A 106 9.96 -5.39 0.41
N HIS A 107 9.69 -6.61 -0.03
CA HIS A 107 10.74 -7.45 -0.59
C HIS A 107 11.02 -7.01 -2.03
N LEU A 108 12.29 -6.97 -2.43
CA LEU A 108 12.71 -6.76 -3.83
C LEU A 108 12.06 -7.74 -4.82
N ILE A 109 11.55 -8.87 -4.31
CA ILE A 109 10.88 -9.96 -5.03
C ILE A 109 9.43 -10.13 -4.52
N ASP A 110 8.87 -9.16 -3.78
CA ASP A 110 7.41 -9.04 -3.62
C ASP A 110 6.79 -8.53 -4.94
N ASN A 111 7.06 -9.28 -6.01
CA ASN A 111 6.09 -9.45 -7.05
C ASN A 111 4.85 -9.98 -6.34
N ILE A 112 3.89 -9.09 -6.09
CA ILE A 112 2.48 -9.45 -5.90
C ILE A 112 2.12 -10.56 -6.89
N TYR A 113 2.70 -10.52 -8.11
CA TYR A 113 2.71 -11.59 -9.09
C TYR A 113 3.21 -12.95 -8.57
N ILE A 114 4.38 -13.07 -7.94
CA ILE A 114 4.94 -14.36 -7.48
C ILE A 114 4.09 -14.95 -6.34
N LYS A 115 3.70 -14.13 -5.35
CA LYS A 115 2.81 -14.60 -4.27
C LYS A 115 1.45 -15.03 -4.80
N ASN A 116 0.85 -14.25 -5.71
CA ASN A 116 -0.41 -14.62 -6.36
C ASN A 116 -0.24 -15.87 -7.23
N SER A 117 0.86 -15.99 -7.97
CA SER A 117 1.19 -17.17 -8.77
C SER A 117 1.31 -18.41 -7.89
N GLN A 118 2.05 -18.34 -6.77
CA GLN A 118 2.17 -19.44 -5.82
C GLN A 118 0.81 -19.85 -5.24
N TYR A 119 -0.04 -18.89 -4.87
CA TYR A 119 -1.41 -19.17 -4.42
C TYR A 119 -2.23 -19.90 -5.50
N HIS A 120 -2.18 -19.43 -6.74
CA HIS A 120 -2.90 -20.07 -7.85
C HIS A 120 -2.35 -21.45 -8.20
N LEU A 121 -1.03 -21.65 -8.16
CA LEU A 121 -0.39 -22.95 -8.38
C LEU A 121 -0.82 -23.96 -7.31
N ASN A 122 -0.78 -23.58 -6.03
CA ASN A 122 -1.26 -24.44 -4.94
C ASN A 122 -2.74 -24.80 -5.09
N LYS A 123 -3.56 -23.88 -5.59
CA LYS A 123 -4.99 -24.16 -5.85
C LYS A 123 -5.16 -25.18 -6.99
N ILE A 124 -4.36 -25.07 -8.05
CA ILE A 124 -4.36 -26.03 -9.16
C ILE A 124 -3.92 -27.42 -8.69
N ASP A 125 -2.85 -27.51 -7.90
CA ASP A 125 -2.34 -28.79 -7.38
C ASP A 125 -3.39 -29.53 -6.54
N ASN A 126 -4.12 -28.80 -5.70
CA ASN A 126 -5.22 -29.36 -4.91
C ASN A 126 -6.36 -29.90 -5.79
N LEU A 127 -6.72 -29.19 -6.86
CA LEU A 127 -7.75 -29.64 -7.81
C LEU A 127 -7.30 -30.90 -8.57
N ILE A 128 -6.03 -30.95 -8.98
CA ILE A 128 -5.45 -32.13 -9.64
C ILE A 128 -5.46 -33.34 -8.70
N ALA A 129 -5.09 -33.14 -7.43
CA ALA A 129 -5.11 -34.21 -6.43
C ALA A 129 -6.53 -34.77 -6.23
N LYS A 130 -7.52 -33.89 -6.11
CA LYS A 130 -8.93 -34.28 -6.00
C LYS A 130 -9.40 -35.08 -7.22
N TRP A 131 -9.12 -34.59 -8.42
CA TRP A 131 -9.55 -35.23 -9.66
C TRP A 131 -8.91 -36.62 -9.87
N LYS A 132 -7.67 -36.81 -9.41
CA LYS A 132 -7.01 -38.13 -9.42
C LYS A 132 -7.68 -39.15 -8.50
N VAL A 133 -8.22 -38.71 -7.35
CA VAL A 133 -8.96 -39.58 -6.43
C VAL A 133 -10.30 -39.95 -7.04
N ASP A 134 -11.06 -38.94 -7.48
CA ASP A 134 -12.38 -39.14 -8.07
C ASP A 134 -12.31 -40.06 -9.30
N SER A 135 -11.34 -39.85 -10.21
CA SER A 135 -11.19 -40.68 -11.41
C SER A 135 -10.86 -42.15 -11.11
N LYS A 136 -10.03 -42.43 -10.09
CA LYS A 136 -9.79 -43.81 -9.65
C LYS A 136 -11.05 -44.48 -9.11
N GLN A 137 -11.86 -43.73 -8.35
CA GLN A 137 -13.12 -44.25 -7.82
C GLN A 137 -14.07 -44.63 -8.97
N TYR A 138 -14.28 -43.74 -9.94
CA TYR A 138 -15.12 -44.03 -11.11
C TYR A 138 -14.63 -45.24 -11.91
N LEU A 139 -13.32 -45.38 -12.12
CA LEU A 139 -12.75 -46.55 -12.81
C LEU A 139 -13.04 -47.85 -12.05
N SER A 140 -12.88 -47.86 -10.72
CA SER A 140 -13.19 -49.04 -9.90
C SER A 140 -14.68 -49.41 -9.94
N GLU A 141 -15.58 -48.43 -9.92
CA GLU A 141 -17.03 -48.65 -10.05
C GLU A 141 -17.40 -49.26 -11.41
N LEU A 142 -16.74 -48.81 -12.50
CA LEU A 142 -16.94 -49.36 -13.84
C LEU A 142 -16.44 -50.80 -13.97
N ASP A 143 -15.25 -51.11 -13.45
CA ASP A 143 -14.69 -52.46 -13.49
C ASP A 143 -15.58 -53.45 -12.70
N THR A 144 -16.02 -53.06 -11.51
CA THR A 144 -16.90 -53.88 -10.66
C THR A 144 -18.23 -54.18 -11.37
N ASN A 145 -18.84 -53.16 -11.99
CA ASN A 145 -20.08 -53.33 -12.76
C ASN A 145 -19.85 -54.25 -13.97
N ARG A 146 -18.74 -54.09 -14.69
CA ARG A 146 -18.41 -54.92 -15.86
C ARG A 146 -18.25 -56.40 -15.48
N GLU A 147 -17.58 -56.67 -14.37
CA GLU A 147 -17.40 -58.02 -13.83
C GLU A 147 -18.74 -58.65 -13.40
N TYR A 148 -19.60 -57.87 -12.72
CA TYR A 148 -20.96 -58.31 -12.35
C TYR A 148 -21.78 -58.73 -13.57
N TYR A 149 -21.84 -57.90 -14.62
CA TYR A 149 -22.58 -58.24 -15.82
C TYR A 149 -21.96 -59.43 -16.56
N SER A 150 -20.63 -59.51 -16.67
CA SER A 150 -19.95 -60.65 -17.30
C SER A 150 -20.25 -61.98 -16.60
N ASN A 151 -20.22 -62.00 -15.26
CA ASN A 151 -20.55 -63.18 -14.47
C ASN A 151 -22.03 -63.55 -14.58
N LYS A 152 -22.92 -62.56 -14.66
CA LYS A 152 -24.35 -62.79 -14.89
C LYS A 152 -24.61 -63.50 -16.22
N PHE A 153 -23.91 -63.12 -17.31
CA PHE A 153 -24.07 -63.77 -18.62
C PHE A 153 -23.53 -65.21 -18.67
N LYS A 154 -22.51 -65.56 -17.87
CA LYS A 154 -21.97 -66.94 -17.81
C LYS A 154 -22.88 -67.93 -17.08
N ASN A 155 -23.85 -67.44 -16.31
CA ASN A 155 -24.79 -68.24 -15.52
C ASN A 155 -26.13 -68.48 -16.24
N TYR A 156 -26.25 -68.08 -17.51
CA TYR A 156 -27.33 -68.44 -18.43
C TYR A 156 -26.81 -69.45 -19.46
#